data_AF-A0A1V4ATG5-F1
#
_entry.id   AF-A0A1V4ATG5-F1
#
_cell.length_a   1.000
_cell.length_b   1.000
_cell.length_c   1.000
_cell.angle_alpha   90.00
_cell.angle_beta   90.00
_cell.angle_gamma   90.00
#
_symmetry.space_group_name_H-M   'P 1'
#
loop_
_entity.id
_entity.type
_entity.pdbx_description
1 polymer ?
#
loop_
_entity_poly.entity_id
_entity_poly.type
_entity_poly.pdbx_seq_one_letter_code
_entity_poly.pdbx_strand_id
1 'polypeptide(L)'
;MSNNLKLKCTSCHAHISTEKHFETDTRTCDTCHFINTTKPLYAQNKKPISDCALCHGHVEKTKDIYGKIFQHEIYEKNEKIDCSDCHFDTIQGDGQVDKRSCYQCHAEIADYSDKVPDMHTIHIEKRKVACTSCHDPLTHGWIKSANPVSGDDHPQQSVATGHKVQEVIMMGMGGVGIKGEPDPMYLATLNCSACHQDKQRFALIEPKVCNNCHEKGFDKILVEQIRFVTSRMRLLQRLLAQAKRRHNGGTSQVIHEAEVNYNLIREDGSSGAHNIKYIKYLLDYSITNLKQTVK
;
A
#
# COMPACT_ATOMS: atom_id res chain seq x y z
N MET A 1 -8.03 35.97 10.36
CA MET A 1 -6.77 36.17 11.10
C MET A 1 -6.06 34.83 11.20
N SER A 2 -4.77 34.78 10.93
CA SER A 2 -3.96 33.56 10.89
C SER A 2 -4.02 32.84 12.24
N ASN A 3 -4.56 31.61 12.30
CA ASN A 3 -4.56 30.74 13.48
C ASN A 3 -3.15 30.20 13.75
N ASN A 4 -2.16 31.10 13.90
CA ASN A 4 -0.78 30.70 14.09
C ASN A 4 -0.62 30.23 15.55
N LEU A 5 -0.60 28.91 15.73
CA LEU A 5 -0.23 28.24 16.97
C LEU A 5 1.15 28.77 17.43
N LYS A 6 1.22 29.36 18.62
CA LYS A 6 2.49 29.81 19.19
C LYS A 6 3.21 28.65 19.85
N LEU A 7 4.29 28.20 19.22
CA LEU A 7 5.15 27.15 19.74
C LEU A 7 6.20 27.72 20.70
N LYS A 8 6.61 26.89 21.67
CA LYS A 8 7.71 27.16 22.61
C LYS A 8 8.72 26.01 22.51
N CYS A 9 9.89 26.16 23.13
CA CYS A 9 10.89 25.09 23.20
C CYS A 9 10.27 23.78 23.74
N THR A 10 9.42 23.89 24.76
CA THR A 10 8.69 22.76 25.37
C THR A 10 7.56 22.21 24.50
N SER A 11 7.26 22.82 23.36
CA SER A 11 6.33 22.27 22.39
C SER A 11 6.94 21.13 21.58
N CYS A 12 8.27 21.09 21.44
CA CYS A 12 8.97 20.00 20.74
C CYS A 12 9.86 19.18 21.68
N HIS A 13 10.40 19.82 22.70
CA HIS A 13 11.25 19.17 23.69
C HIS A 13 10.46 18.79 24.94
N ALA A 14 10.55 17.53 25.32
CA ALA A 14 9.86 16.98 26.48
C ALA A 14 10.83 16.15 27.34
N HIS A 15 10.38 15.84 28.55
CA HIS A 15 11.03 14.86 29.40
C HIS A 15 10.62 13.46 28.93
N ILE A 16 11.49 12.76 28.21
CA ILE A 16 11.14 11.50 27.54
C ILE A 16 11.45 10.29 28.45
N SER A 17 12.49 10.35 29.29
CA SER A 17 12.86 9.27 30.21
C SER A 17 13.68 9.78 31.40
N THR A 18 13.95 8.92 32.38
CA THR A 18 14.77 9.22 33.56
C THR A 18 16.22 9.62 33.24
N GLU A 19 16.73 9.22 32.07
CA GLU A 19 18.10 9.54 31.63
C GLU A 19 18.17 10.76 30.69
N LYS A 20 17.07 11.08 30.01
CA LYS A 20 17.01 12.19 29.04
C LYS A 20 15.96 13.22 29.46
N HIS A 21 16.44 14.21 30.20
CA HIS A 21 15.61 15.25 30.81
C HIS A 21 14.98 16.21 29.78
N PHE A 22 15.61 16.39 28.61
CA PHE A 22 15.15 17.33 27.59
C PHE A 22 15.60 16.89 26.19
N GLU A 23 14.74 16.14 25.48
CA GLU A 23 14.97 15.67 24.12
C GLU A 23 13.75 15.98 23.24
N THR A 24 13.97 16.06 21.93
CA THR A 24 12.88 16.20 20.96
C THR A 24 12.02 14.94 20.92
N ASP A 25 10.72 15.08 21.19
CA ASP A 25 9.77 13.99 21.04
C ASP A 25 9.28 13.93 19.59
N THR A 26 9.76 12.94 18.82
CA THR A 26 9.43 12.78 17.39
C THR A 26 7.93 12.61 17.15
N ARG A 27 7.18 12.10 18.13
CA ARG A 27 5.71 11.98 18.04
C ARG A 27 5.05 13.36 17.92
N THR A 28 5.65 14.39 18.49
CA THR A 28 5.15 15.76 18.34
C THR A 28 5.40 16.30 16.94
N CYS A 29 6.49 15.89 16.28
CA CYS A 29 6.72 16.18 14.87
C CYS A 29 5.62 15.54 14.02
N ASP A 30 5.32 14.26 14.27
CA ASP A 30 4.29 13.52 13.53
C ASP A 30 2.90 14.15 13.73
N THR A 31 2.54 14.49 14.97
CA THR A 31 1.29 15.22 15.25
C THR A 31 1.26 16.56 14.55
N CYS A 32 2.31 17.39 14.66
CA CYS A 32 2.27 18.73 14.09
C CYS A 32 2.23 18.69 12.55
N HIS A 33 3.05 17.84 11.93
CA HIS A 33 3.26 17.85 10.49
C HIS A 33 2.21 17.03 9.73
N PHE A 34 1.59 16.03 10.35
CA PHE A 34 0.69 15.09 9.66
C PHE A 34 -0.72 15.02 10.22
N ILE A 35 -1.08 15.84 11.21
CA ILE A 35 -2.46 15.91 11.70
C ILE A 35 -3.44 16.27 10.58
N ASN A 36 -4.49 15.48 10.48
CA ASN A 36 -5.53 15.70 9.49
C ASN A 36 -6.38 16.92 9.90
N THR A 37 -6.21 18.02 9.19
CA THR A 37 -6.88 19.30 9.47
C THR A 37 -7.67 19.76 8.26
N THR A 38 -8.81 20.42 8.50
CA THR A 38 -9.63 21.00 7.43
C THR A 38 -8.93 22.14 6.67
N LYS A 39 -7.87 22.72 7.25
CA LYS A 39 -7.00 23.69 6.60
C LYS A 39 -5.54 23.30 6.87
N PRO A 40 -4.75 23.04 5.83
CA PRO A 40 -3.35 22.68 6.01
C PRO A 40 -2.58 23.79 6.73
N LEU A 41 -1.66 23.37 7.59
CA LEU A 41 -0.72 24.26 8.25
C LEU A 41 0.44 24.56 7.30
N TYR A 42 0.93 25.81 7.31
CA TYR A 42 1.96 26.27 6.38
C TYR A 42 3.21 26.72 7.13
N ALA A 43 4.37 26.36 6.59
CA ALA A 43 5.66 26.92 7.00
C ALA A 43 5.79 28.38 6.53
N GLN A 44 6.81 29.08 7.03
CA GLN A 44 7.04 30.50 6.71
C GLN A 44 7.23 30.76 5.20
N ASN A 45 7.74 29.77 4.46
CA ASN A 45 7.90 29.80 3.01
C ASN A 45 6.62 29.47 2.24
N LYS A 46 5.45 29.42 2.91
CA LYS A 46 4.14 29.06 2.34
C LYS A 46 4.04 27.65 1.77
N LYS A 47 4.98 26.75 2.08
CA LYS A 47 4.79 25.32 1.83
C LYS A 47 3.96 24.68 2.95
N PRO A 48 3.07 23.71 2.65
CA PRO A 48 2.45 22.91 3.69
C PRO A 48 3.53 22.28 4.57
N ILE A 49 3.35 22.30 5.89
CA ILE A 49 4.33 21.66 6.79
C ILE A 49 4.38 20.14 6.61
N SER A 50 3.35 19.54 6.01
CA SER A 50 3.27 18.13 5.65
C SER A 50 4.01 17.77 4.36
N ASP A 51 4.63 18.74 3.66
CA ASP A 51 5.36 18.50 2.41
C ASP A 51 6.57 17.58 2.67
N CYS A 52 6.56 16.40 2.06
CA CYS A 52 7.58 15.36 2.23
C CYS A 52 8.98 15.88 1.88
N ALA A 53 9.09 16.77 0.89
CA ALA A 53 10.35 17.33 0.41
C ALA A 53 10.99 18.32 1.40
N LEU A 54 10.29 18.70 2.48
CA LEU A 54 10.89 19.47 3.57
C LEU A 54 11.98 18.68 4.30
N CYS A 55 11.83 17.35 4.39
CA CYS A 55 12.79 16.45 5.03
C CYS A 55 13.46 15.48 4.02
N HIS A 56 12.73 15.02 3.01
CA HIS A 56 13.19 14.04 2.02
C HIS A 56 13.73 14.70 0.73
N GLY A 57 14.75 15.54 0.85
CA GLY A 57 15.36 16.22 -0.31
C GLY A 57 16.31 15.37 -1.16
N HIS A 58 16.68 14.17 -0.68
CA HIS A 58 17.66 13.27 -1.31
C HIS A 58 17.06 11.88 -1.55
N VAL A 59 15.99 11.82 -2.34
CA VAL A 59 15.40 10.55 -2.78
C VAL A 59 16.26 9.92 -3.88
N GLU A 60 16.34 8.59 -3.89
CA GLU A 60 16.99 7.84 -4.96
C GLU A 60 16.31 8.19 -6.28
N LYS A 61 17.05 8.77 -7.24
CA LYS A 61 16.43 9.36 -8.43
C LYS A 61 16.03 8.34 -9.48
N THR A 62 16.65 7.15 -9.44
CA THR A 62 16.48 6.13 -10.46
C THR A 62 16.55 4.74 -9.89
N LYS A 63 15.72 3.82 -10.37
CA LYS A 63 15.73 2.40 -10.01
C LYS A 63 15.68 1.54 -11.28
N ASP A 64 16.56 0.54 -11.38
CA ASP A 64 16.48 -0.45 -12.47
C ASP A 64 15.41 -1.50 -12.14
N ILE A 65 14.44 -1.65 -13.04
CA ILE A 65 13.41 -2.68 -12.99
C ILE A 65 13.47 -3.46 -14.31
N TYR A 66 14.08 -4.65 -14.27
CA TYR A 66 14.23 -5.55 -15.42
C TYR A 66 14.85 -4.89 -16.66
N GLY A 67 15.88 -4.08 -16.48
CA GLY A 67 16.60 -3.37 -17.56
C GLY A 67 15.89 -2.11 -18.04
N LYS A 68 14.81 -1.69 -17.37
CA LYS A 68 14.18 -0.38 -17.56
C LYS A 68 14.48 0.51 -16.37
N ILE A 69 14.90 1.74 -16.63
CA ILE A 69 15.18 2.71 -15.58
C ILE A 69 13.88 3.44 -15.24
N PHE A 70 13.36 3.19 -14.05
CA PHE A 70 12.34 4.02 -13.41
C PHE A 70 13.01 5.30 -12.90
N GLN A 71 12.50 6.48 -13.27
CA GLN A 71 13.08 7.78 -12.88
C GLN A 71 12.06 8.60 -12.08
N HIS A 72 12.29 8.79 -10.78
CA HIS A 72 11.36 9.52 -9.89
C HIS A 72 11.06 10.94 -10.39
N GLU A 73 12.07 11.65 -10.91
CA GLU A 73 11.92 13.05 -11.34
C GLU A 73 10.91 13.23 -12.48
N ILE A 74 10.73 12.23 -13.36
CA ILE A 74 9.72 12.29 -14.43
C ILE A 74 8.32 12.35 -13.79
N TYR A 75 8.07 11.50 -12.80
CA TYR A 75 6.76 11.40 -12.16
C TYR A 75 6.48 12.57 -11.21
N GLU A 76 7.46 12.98 -10.42
CA GLU A 76 7.34 14.12 -9.49
C GLU A 76 7.17 15.45 -10.25
N LYS A 77 8.00 15.72 -11.26
CA LYS A 77 8.07 17.05 -11.89
C LYS A 77 7.21 17.17 -13.15
N ASN A 78 7.22 16.16 -14.02
CA ASN A 78 6.56 16.25 -15.33
C ASN A 78 5.10 15.82 -15.23
N GLU A 79 4.84 14.71 -14.54
CA GLU A 79 3.49 14.16 -14.37
C GLU A 79 2.76 14.71 -13.12
N LYS A 80 3.48 15.43 -12.24
CA LYS A 80 2.94 16.07 -11.03
C LYS A 80 2.22 15.09 -10.09
N ILE A 81 2.78 13.89 -9.95
CA ILE A 81 2.29 12.85 -9.05
C ILE A 81 2.72 13.18 -7.63
N ASP A 82 1.80 13.07 -6.66
CA ASP A 82 2.10 13.31 -5.26
C ASP A 82 2.91 12.15 -4.67
N CYS A 83 3.76 12.43 -3.67
CA CYS A 83 4.58 11.39 -3.02
C CYS A 83 3.71 10.25 -2.46
N SER A 84 2.53 10.59 -1.93
CA SER A 84 1.56 9.65 -1.37
C SER A 84 0.88 8.75 -2.40
N ASP A 85 0.98 9.07 -3.70
CA ASP A 85 0.44 8.24 -4.77
C ASP A 85 1.32 7.01 -5.07
N CYS A 86 2.52 6.96 -4.49
CA CYS A 86 3.43 5.80 -4.56
C CYS A 86 3.91 5.33 -3.18
N HIS A 87 4.10 6.25 -2.24
CA HIS A 87 4.53 5.98 -0.88
C HIS A 87 3.32 5.88 0.06
N PHE A 88 2.51 4.87 -0.19
CA PHE A 88 1.28 4.62 0.54
C PHE A 88 1.50 4.29 2.00
N ASP A 89 0.51 4.61 2.82
CA ASP A 89 0.45 4.29 4.24
C ASP A 89 1.77 4.61 4.95
N THR A 90 2.42 5.72 4.59
CA THR A 90 3.65 6.22 5.25
C THR A 90 3.34 7.08 6.47
N ILE A 91 2.10 7.55 6.58
CA ILE A 91 1.54 8.24 7.73
C ILE A 91 0.36 7.40 8.20
N GLN A 92 0.37 6.99 9.47
CA GLN A 92 -0.72 6.20 10.05
C GLN A 92 -1.30 6.90 11.29
N GLY A 93 -2.62 6.79 11.45
CA GLY A 93 -3.39 7.56 12.42
C GLY A 93 -3.90 8.88 11.83
N ASP A 94 -4.71 9.60 12.58
CA ASP A 94 -5.28 10.89 12.17
C ASP A 94 -5.09 12.00 13.23
N GLY A 95 -4.52 11.65 14.38
CA GLY A 95 -4.26 12.58 15.47
C GLY A 95 -5.54 13.20 16.05
N GLN A 96 -6.67 12.49 16.02
CA GLN A 96 -7.90 12.98 16.65
C GLN A 96 -7.72 13.13 18.15
N VAL A 97 -8.56 13.97 18.76
CA VAL A 97 -8.60 14.16 20.21
C VAL A 97 -9.82 13.42 20.75
N ASP A 98 -9.58 12.30 21.43
CA ASP A 98 -10.61 11.58 22.18
C ASP A 98 -10.96 12.33 23.47
N LYS A 99 -12.26 12.38 23.83
CA LYS A 99 -12.73 12.96 25.10
C LYS A 99 -12.06 12.33 26.32
N ARG A 100 -11.66 11.06 26.23
CA ARG A 100 -10.92 10.33 27.28
C ARG A 100 -9.61 11.01 27.65
N SER A 101 -8.92 11.66 26.70
CA SER A 101 -7.67 12.37 26.95
C SER A 101 -7.85 13.53 27.94
N CYS A 102 -9.02 14.18 27.95
CA CYS A 102 -9.32 15.28 28.86
C CYS A 102 -9.38 14.82 30.34
N TYR A 103 -9.85 13.59 30.57
CA TYR A 103 -10.02 13.03 31.91
C TYR A 103 -8.72 12.62 32.59
N GLN A 104 -7.58 12.71 31.90
CA GLN A 104 -6.27 12.53 32.53
C GLN A 104 -5.99 13.58 33.62
N CYS A 105 -6.56 14.78 33.46
CA CYS A 105 -6.38 15.91 34.38
C CYS A 105 -7.70 16.50 34.90
N HIS A 106 -8.80 16.39 34.14
CA HIS A 106 -10.08 17.00 34.49
C HIS A 106 -11.07 15.95 34.98
N ALA A 107 -11.64 16.15 36.18
CA ALA A 107 -12.73 15.32 36.69
C ALA A 107 -14.05 15.56 35.92
N GLU A 108 -14.27 16.79 35.47
CA GLU A 108 -15.44 17.20 34.70
C GLU A 108 -15.01 18.05 33.51
N ILE A 109 -15.69 17.89 32.37
CA ILE A 109 -15.40 18.61 31.12
C ILE A 109 -16.67 19.28 30.59
N ALA A 110 -16.55 20.56 30.22
CA ALA A 110 -17.60 21.28 29.50
C ALA A 110 -17.52 20.98 27.99
N ASP A 111 -18.57 21.28 27.23
CA ASP A 111 -18.52 21.19 25.76
C ASP A 111 -17.50 22.21 25.20
N TYR A 112 -16.59 21.71 24.36
CA TYR A 112 -15.43 22.42 23.83
C TYR A 112 -15.31 22.31 22.31
N SER A 113 -16.29 21.70 21.65
CA SER A 113 -16.30 21.40 20.22
C SER A 113 -15.97 22.62 19.33
N ASP A 114 -16.40 23.82 19.71
CA ASP A 114 -16.14 25.06 18.97
C ASP A 114 -14.97 25.91 19.51
N LYS A 115 -14.21 25.41 20.51
CA LYS A 115 -13.20 26.18 21.26
C LYS A 115 -11.77 25.64 21.09
N VAL A 116 -11.47 24.99 19.97
CA VAL A 116 -10.13 24.45 19.68
C VAL A 116 -9.00 25.50 19.83
N PRO A 117 -9.13 26.75 19.35
CA PRO A 117 -8.09 27.77 19.55
C PRO A 117 -7.83 28.11 21.03
N ASP A 118 -8.88 28.13 21.85
CA ASP A 118 -8.76 28.39 23.30
C ASP A 118 -8.05 27.22 23.99
N MET A 119 -8.36 25.99 23.57
CA MET A 119 -7.70 24.79 24.10
C MET A 119 -6.20 24.83 23.84
N HIS A 120 -5.76 25.17 22.62
CA HIS A 120 -4.34 25.34 22.33
C HIS A 120 -3.71 26.49 23.13
N THR A 121 -4.40 27.62 23.29
CA THR A 121 -3.88 28.78 24.03
C THR A 121 -3.68 28.45 25.52
N ILE A 122 -4.67 27.80 26.14
CA ILE A 122 -4.61 27.47 27.56
C ILE A 122 -3.61 26.34 27.80
N HIS A 123 -3.73 25.22 27.10
CA HIS A 123 -2.96 24.02 27.41
C HIS A 123 -1.54 24.09 26.85
N ILE A 124 -1.37 24.48 25.59
CA ILE A 124 -0.05 24.48 24.94
C ILE A 124 0.72 25.75 25.28
N GLU A 125 0.17 26.93 24.99
CA GLU A 125 0.90 28.19 25.18
C GLU A 125 1.09 28.52 26.67
N LYS A 126 0.02 28.51 27.47
CA LYS A 126 0.09 28.96 28.88
C LYS A 126 0.55 27.87 29.83
N ARG A 127 0.10 26.62 29.65
CA ARG A 127 0.36 25.51 30.58
C ARG A 127 1.42 24.52 30.12
N LYS A 128 1.95 24.66 28.90
CA LYS A 128 3.04 23.83 28.35
C LYS A 128 2.73 22.32 28.33
N VAL A 129 1.46 21.96 28.15
CA VAL A 129 1.03 20.57 27.95
C VAL A 129 1.53 20.08 26.59
N ALA A 130 2.01 18.84 26.53
CA ALA A 130 2.48 18.24 25.28
C ALA A 130 1.30 17.88 24.36
N CYS A 131 1.49 18.00 23.04
CA CYS A 131 0.47 17.69 22.03
C CYS A 131 -0.06 16.25 22.16
N THR A 132 0.85 15.31 22.44
CA THR A 132 0.60 13.87 22.65
C THR A 132 -0.23 13.56 23.90
N SER A 133 -0.51 14.55 24.75
CA SER A 133 -1.44 14.39 25.89
C SER A 133 -2.90 14.47 25.45
N CYS A 134 -3.17 15.01 24.25
CA CYS A 134 -4.52 15.20 23.73
C CYS A 134 -4.73 14.44 22.42
N HIS A 135 -3.76 14.52 21.52
CA HIS A 135 -3.84 13.90 20.19
C HIS A 135 -3.43 12.44 20.23
N ASP A 136 -4.23 11.59 19.58
CA ASP A 136 -3.91 10.19 19.36
C ASP A 136 -2.60 10.03 18.58
N PRO A 137 -1.88 8.91 18.76
CA PRO A 137 -0.62 8.67 18.06
C PRO A 137 -0.76 8.76 16.55
N LEU A 138 0.13 9.58 15.96
CA LEU A 138 0.44 9.57 14.54
C LEU A 138 1.82 8.94 14.39
N THR A 139 1.96 8.04 13.43
CA THR A 139 3.25 7.40 13.12
C THR A 139 3.64 7.71 11.69
N HIS A 140 4.89 8.09 11.50
CA HIS A 140 5.50 8.32 10.20
C HIS A 140 6.61 7.30 9.93
N GLY A 141 6.55 6.67 8.77
CA GLY A 141 7.51 5.68 8.30
C GLY A 141 6.83 4.48 7.66
N TRP A 142 7.65 3.61 7.06
CA TRP A 142 7.17 2.37 6.46
C TRP A 142 6.55 1.46 7.52
N ILE A 143 5.42 0.85 7.18
CA ILE A 143 4.86 -0.25 7.97
C ILE A 143 5.94 -1.33 8.04
N LYS A 144 6.49 -1.54 9.24
CA LYS A 144 7.36 -2.68 9.49
C LYS A 144 6.47 -3.92 9.43
N SER A 145 6.42 -4.59 8.29
CA SER A 145 5.83 -5.92 8.18
C SER A 145 6.45 -6.78 9.28
N ALA A 146 5.62 -7.45 10.08
CA ALA A 146 6.09 -8.39 11.09
C ALA A 146 6.94 -9.47 10.38
N ASN A 147 8.26 -9.38 10.56
CA ASN A 147 9.35 -10.29 10.17
C ASN A 147 9.27 -10.98 8.78
N PRO A 148 10.23 -10.72 7.86
CA PRO A 148 10.52 -11.67 6.81
C PRO A 148 11.12 -12.92 7.47
N VAL A 149 10.44 -14.06 7.40
CA VAL A 149 11.02 -15.33 7.79
C VAL A 149 12.23 -15.56 6.90
N SER A 150 13.40 -15.58 7.54
CA SER A 150 14.68 -15.95 6.96
C SER A 150 14.56 -17.23 6.14
N GLY A 151 15.24 -17.24 5.00
CA GLY A 151 15.21 -18.36 4.07
C GLY A 151 15.60 -19.68 4.71
N ASP A 152 14.86 -20.71 4.35
CA ASP A 152 15.33 -22.08 4.34
C ASP A 152 14.79 -22.75 3.07
N ASP A 153 15.72 -23.30 2.28
CA ASP A 153 15.46 -24.23 1.19
C ASP A 153 14.68 -25.43 1.76
N HIS A 154 13.51 -25.76 1.20
CA HIS A 154 13.01 -27.11 0.84
C HIS A 154 11.55 -27.03 0.33
N PRO A 155 11.12 -27.97 -0.54
CA PRO A 155 9.98 -27.79 -1.44
C PRO A 155 8.63 -28.26 -0.85
N GLN A 156 7.56 -27.63 -1.32
CA GLN A 156 6.15 -28.04 -1.22
C GLN A 156 5.58 -28.16 0.21
N GLN A 157 4.94 -27.09 0.68
CA GLN A 157 3.65 -27.17 1.40
C GLN A 157 3.01 -25.78 1.61
N SER A 158 1.74 -25.69 1.23
CA SER A 158 0.73 -24.68 1.56
C SER A 158 1.18 -23.22 1.65
N VAL A 159 0.73 -22.42 0.68
CA VAL A 159 0.58 -20.96 0.83
C VAL A 159 -0.46 -20.70 1.93
N ALA A 160 -0.03 -20.83 3.18
CA ALA A 160 -0.75 -20.46 4.40
C ALA A 160 0.12 -19.48 5.20
N THR A 161 0.79 -18.57 4.50
CA THR A 161 1.25 -17.30 5.07
C THR A 161 0.13 -16.31 4.86
N GLY A 162 -0.26 -15.54 5.89
CA GLY A 162 -1.44 -14.65 5.93
C GLY A 162 -1.49 -13.49 4.91
N HIS A 163 -0.83 -13.62 3.77
CA HIS A 163 -0.92 -12.73 2.62
C HIS A 163 -2.15 -13.06 1.78
N LYS A 164 -2.81 -12.02 1.26
CA LYS A 164 -3.92 -12.19 0.31
C LYS A 164 -3.37 -12.75 -1.01
N VAL A 165 -4.14 -13.58 -1.71
CA VAL A 165 -3.73 -14.17 -3.00
C VAL A 165 -3.27 -13.12 -4.02
N GLN A 166 -3.87 -11.92 -3.97
CA GLN A 166 -3.48 -10.77 -4.80
C GLN A 166 -2.02 -10.36 -4.56
N GLU A 167 -1.57 -10.28 -3.32
CA GLU A 167 -0.18 -9.93 -2.98
C GLU A 167 0.80 -11.02 -3.46
N VAL A 168 0.41 -12.28 -3.32
CA VAL A 168 1.19 -13.44 -3.80
C VAL A 168 1.39 -13.36 -5.32
N ILE A 169 0.35 -13.01 -6.09
CA ILE A 169 0.45 -12.83 -7.54
C ILE A 169 1.31 -11.60 -7.91
N MET A 170 1.12 -10.46 -7.24
CA MET A 170 1.96 -9.27 -7.45
C MET A 170 3.45 -9.59 -7.22
N MET A 171 3.77 -10.44 -6.24
CA MET A 171 5.13 -10.92 -5.97
C MET A 171 5.64 -11.97 -6.97
N GLY A 172 4.81 -12.44 -7.90
CA GLY A 172 5.17 -13.50 -8.84
C GLY A 172 5.33 -14.86 -8.18
N MET A 173 4.63 -15.11 -7.07
CA MET A 173 4.73 -16.33 -6.28
C MET A 173 3.46 -17.18 -6.39
N GLY A 174 3.46 -18.35 -5.75
CA GLY A 174 2.40 -19.35 -5.87
C GLY A 174 2.54 -20.16 -7.17
N GLY A 175 1.49 -20.86 -7.57
CA GLY A 175 1.46 -21.60 -8.84
C GLY A 175 2.49 -22.73 -8.94
N VAL A 176 2.52 -23.41 -10.08
CA VAL A 176 3.42 -24.53 -10.35
C VAL A 176 3.95 -24.46 -11.79
N GLY A 177 5.21 -24.85 -11.96
CA GLY A 177 5.84 -25.04 -13.28
C GLY A 177 6.53 -23.81 -13.87
N ILE A 178 6.34 -22.64 -13.25
CA ILE A 178 6.95 -21.38 -13.69
C ILE A 178 7.65 -20.73 -12.50
N LYS A 179 8.92 -20.36 -12.68
CA LYS A 179 9.59 -19.42 -11.78
C LYS A 179 9.06 -18.02 -12.09
N GLY A 180 8.21 -17.50 -11.22
CA GLY A 180 7.65 -16.16 -11.39
C GLY A 180 8.61 -15.05 -11.01
N GLU A 181 8.22 -13.84 -11.37
CA GLU A 181 8.94 -12.59 -11.11
C GLU A 181 7.94 -11.56 -10.57
N PRO A 182 8.31 -10.74 -9.57
CA PRO A 182 7.45 -9.67 -9.11
C PRO A 182 7.04 -8.72 -10.22
N ASP A 183 5.81 -8.24 -10.17
CA ASP A 183 5.29 -7.26 -11.11
C ASP A 183 6.10 -5.94 -11.01
N PRO A 184 6.40 -5.26 -12.14
CA PRO A 184 7.10 -3.99 -12.11
C PRO A 184 6.43 -2.92 -11.23
N MET A 185 5.09 -2.89 -11.16
CA MET A 185 4.35 -1.96 -10.29
C MET A 185 4.56 -2.30 -8.81
N TYR A 186 4.62 -3.59 -8.47
CA TYR A 186 4.99 -4.03 -7.11
C TYR A 186 6.42 -3.59 -6.74
N LEU A 187 7.37 -3.76 -7.66
CA LEU A 187 8.76 -3.32 -7.45
C LEU A 187 8.91 -1.80 -7.36
N ALA A 188 7.99 -1.05 -7.97
CA ALA A 188 7.84 0.40 -7.85
C ALA A 188 7.03 0.82 -6.60
N THR A 189 6.83 -0.11 -5.64
CA THR A 189 6.15 0.09 -4.35
C THR A 189 4.67 0.47 -4.43
N LEU A 190 4.02 0.24 -5.57
CA LEU A 190 2.58 0.48 -5.69
C LEU A 190 1.77 -0.50 -4.83
N ASN A 191 0.80 0.01 -4.08
CA ASN A 191 -0.13 -0.80 -3.28
C ASN A 191 -1.52 -0.89 -3.94
N CYS A 192 -2.44 -1.61 -3.29
CA CYS A 192 -3.80 -1.82 -3.81
C CYS A 192 -4.55 -0.52 -4.10
N SER A 193 -4.36 0.51 -3.26
CA SER A 193 -5.06 1.79 -3.38
C SER A 193 -4.61 2.65 -4.57
N ALA A 194 -3.47 2.33 -5.19
CA ALA A 194 -3.03 2.96 -6.43
C ALA A 194 -4.09 2.82 -7.54
N CYS A 195 -4.66 1.63 -7.68
CA CYS A 195 -5.65 1.33 -8.73
C CYS A 195 -7.08 1.28 -8.18
N HIS A 196 -7.26 0.81 -6.95
CA HIS A 196 -8.57 0.64 -6.33
C HIS A 196 -8.95 1.85 -5.48
N GLN A 197 -9.64 2.80 -6.12
CA GLN A 197 -10.06 4.05 -5.49
C GLN A 197 -11.32 3.89 -4.62
N ASP A 198 -11.97 2.72 -4.66
CA ASP A 198 -13.13 2.42 -3.84
C ASP A 198 -12.70 2.00 -2.42
N LYS A 199 -12.68 2.97 -1.50
CA LYS A 199 -12.24 2.81 -0.10
C LYS A 199 -12.87 1.64 0.70
N GLN A 200 -13.95 1.03 0.21
CA GLN A 200 -14.70 0.02 0.94
C GLN A 200 -14.66 -1.40 0.36
N ARG A 201 -14.34 -1.58 -0.93
CA ARG A 201 -14.48 -2.92 -1.56
C ARG A 201 -13.27 -3.38 -2.36
N PHE A 202 -12.34 -2.49 -2.74
CA PHE A 202 -11.22 -2.81 -3.62
C PHE A 202 -11.65 -3.68 -4.83
N ALA A 203 -12.86 -3.42 -5.36
CA ALA A 203 -13.52 -4.30 -6.31
C ALA A 203 -13.72 -3.64 -7.67
N LEU A 204 -13.68 -2.30 -7.71
CA LEU A 204 -13.94 -1.53 -8.92
C LEU A 204 -12.70 -0.75 -9.30
N ILE A 205 -12.24 -0.96 -10.53
CA ILE A 205 -11.21 -0.15 -11.17
C ILE A 205 -11.86 0.58 -12.33
N GLU A 206 -11.79 1.90 -12.33
CA GLU A 206 -12.04 2.67 -13.54
C GLU A 206 -10.77 2.64 -14.40
N PRO A 207 -10.78 2.11 -15.64
CA PRO A 207 -9.54 1.94 -16.42
C PRO A 207 -8.73 3.23 -16.63
N LYS A 208 -9.38 4.39 -16.53
CA LYS A 208 -8.71 5.69 -16.61
C LYS A 208 -7.69 5.91 -15.49
N VAL A 209 -7.78 5.21 -14.36
CA VAL A 209 -6.81 5.31 -13.25
C VAL A 209 -5.39 4.98 -13.71
N CYS A 210 -5.24 4.09 -14.68
CA CYS A 210 -3.94 3.74 -15.24
C CYS A 210 -3.23 4.96 -15.86
N ASN A 211 -4.01 5.91 -16.37
CA ASN A 211 -3.48 7.11 -17.03
C ASN A 211 -3.02 8.19 -16.04
N ASN A 212 -3.16 7.97 -14.72
CA ASN A 212 -2.59 8.86 -13.71
C ASN A 212 -1.06 8.69 -13.60
N CYS A 213 -0.56 7.49 -13.94
CA CYS A 213 0.87 7.17 -13.89
C CYS A 213 1.42 6.74 -15.26
N HIS A 214 0.56 6.37 -16.21
CA HIS A 214 0.99 5.98 -17.54
C HIS A 214 0.44 6.92 -18.60
N GLU A 215 1.06 6.91 -19.78
CA GLU A 215 0.58 7.67 -20.93
C GLU A 215 -0.82 7.23 -21.39
N LYS A 216 -1.49 8.11 -22.15
CA LYS A 216 -2.82 7.83 -22.69
C LYS A 216 -2.82 6.54 -23.52
N GLY A 217 -3.79 5.67 -23.26
CA GLY A 217 -3.96 4.39 -23.95
C GLY A 217 -3.76 3.18 -23.02
N PHE A 218 -3.16 3.36 -21.85
CA PHE A 218 -3.05 2.28 -20.85
C PHE A 218 -4.40 1.82 -20.31
N ASP A 219 -5.40 2.70 -20.28
CA ASP A 219 -6.80 2.35 -20.03
C ASP A 219 -7.33 1.25 -20.97
N LYS A 220 -6.87 1.26 -22.24
CA LYS A 220 -7.25 0.24 -23.24
C LYS A 220 -6.47 -1.05 -23.06
N ILE A 221 -5.19 -0.95 -22.67
CA ILE A 221 -4.33 -2.10 -22.39
C ILE A 221 -4.95 -2.98 -21.31
N LEU A 222 -5.46 -2.38 -20.22
CA LEU A 222 -6.14 -3.13 -19.16
C LEU A 222 -7.33 -3.95 -19.71
N VAL A 223 -8.17 -3.33 -20.54
CA VAL A 223 -9.33 -4.00 -21.14
C VAL A 223 -8.92 -5.16 -22.04
N GLU A 224 -7.85 -4.98 -22.83
CA GLU A 224 -7.31 -6.04 -23.70
C GLU A 224 -6.71 -7.21 -22.90
N GLN A 225 -5.99 -6.92 -21.82
CA GLN A 225 -5.43 -7.92 -20.92
C GLN A 225 -6.54 -8.77 -20.27
N ILE A 226 -7.56 -8.12 -19.72
CA ILE A 226 -8.71 -8.82 -19.11
C ILE A 226 -9.37 -9.76 -20.13
N ARG A 227 -9.60 -9.29 -21.37
CA ARG A 227 -10.17 -10.12 -22.44
C ARG A 227 -9.27 -11.30 -22.78
N PHE A 228 -7.96 -11.07 -22.92
CA PHE A 228 -6.99 -12.12 -23.22
C PHE A 228 -7.01 -13.21 -22.14
N VAL A 229 -6.81 -12.83 -20.87
CA VAL A 229 -6.73 -13.77 -19.75
C VAL A 229 -8.06 -14.52 -19.57
N THR A 230 -9.19 -13.82 -19.67
CA THR A 230 -10.52 -14.47 -19.62
C THR A 230 -10.67 -15.54 -20.70
N SER A 231 -10.24 -15.27 -21.93
CA SER A 231 -10.31 -16.25 -23.02
C SER A 231 -9.44 -17.49 -22.75
N ARG A 232 -8.23 -17.28 -22.22
CA ARG A 232 -7.28 -18.35 -21.89
C ARG A 232 -7.77 -19.18 -20.71
N MET A 233 -8.34 -18.55 -19.68
CA MET A 233 -8.97 -19.23 -18.55
C MET A 233 -10.12 -20.15 -18.99
N ARG A 234 -10.99 -19.69 -19.91
CA ARG A 234 -12.04 -20.54 -20.49
C ARG A 234 -11.47 -21.72 -21.28
N LEU A 235 -10.36 -21.54 -21.99
CA LEU A 235 -9.68 -22.65 -22.67
C LEU A 235 -9.11 -23.65 -21.66
N LEU A 236 -8.40 -23.18 -20.63
CA LEU A 236 -7.82 -24.00 -19.58
C LEU A 236 -8.90 -24.81 -18.85
N GLN A 237 -10.02 -24.18 -18.48
CA GLN A 237 -11.15 -24.85 -17.85
C GLN A 237 -11.72 -26.00 -18.71
N ARG A 238 -11.88 -25.76 -20.02
CA ARG A 238 -12.36 -26.81 -20.96
C ARG A 238 -11.38 -27.98 -21.06
N LEU A 239 -10.07 -27.70 -21.13
CA LEU A 239 -9.04 -28.73 -21.19
C LEU A 239 -8.98 -29.55 -19.89
N LEU A 240 -9.07 -28.90 -18.73
CA LEU A 240 -9.17 -29.58 -17.44
C LEU A 240 -10.37 -30.53 -17.39
N ALA A 241 -11.54 -30.09 -17.83
CA ALA A 241 -12.75 -30.93 -17.87
C ALA A 241 -12.62 -32.11 -18.86
N GLN A 242 -11.89 -31.96 -19.96
CA GLN A 242 -11.61 -33.05 -20.91
C GLN A 242 -10.61 -34.05 -20.34
N ALA A 243 -9.50 -33.56 -19.77
CA ALA A 243 -8.45 -34.41 -19.19
C ALA A 243 -8.98 -35.25 -18.03
N LYS A 244 -9.76 -34.66 -17.12
CA LYS A 244 -10.39 -35.38 -16.00
C LYS A 244 -11.34 -36.50 -16.45
N ARG A 245 -12.11 -36.27 -17.51
CA ARG A 245 -13.02 -37.30 -18.08
C ARG A 245 -12.27 -38.48 -18.68
N ARG A 246 -11.10 -38.26 -19.25
CA ARG A 246 -10.27 -39.35 -19.82
C ARG A 246 -9.52 -40.16 -18.76
N HIS A 247 -9.20 -39.56 -17.61
CA HIS A 247 -8.31 -40.15 -16.61
C HIS A 247 -8.98 -41.01 -15.51
N ASN A 248 -10.29 -41.31 -15.59
CA ASN A 248 -11.03 -42.26 -14.73
C ASN A 248 -10.56 -42.35 -13.25
N GLY A 249 -10.37 -41.20 -12.58
CA GLY A 249 -10.12 -41.13 -11.14
C GLY A 249 -8.65 -41.19 -10.69
N GLY A 250 -7.67 -41.40 -11.58
CA GLY A 250 -6.25 -41.20 -11.26
C GLY A 250 -5.84 -39.75 -11.50
N THR A 251 -5.51 -38.99 -10.45
CA THR A 251 -5.06 -37.60 -10.59
C THR A 251 -3.66 -37.58 -11.22
N SER A 252 -3.59 -37.42 -12.55
CA SER A 252 -2.35 -37.12 -13.25
C SER A 252 -1.74 -35.85 -12.67
N GLN A 253 -0.42 -35.86 -12.41
CA GLN A 253 0.32 -34.69 -11.91
C GLN A 253 0.04 -33.45 -12.77
N VAL A 254 -0.03 -33.61 -14.10
CA VAL A 254 -0.35 -32.52 -15.04
C VAL A 254 -1.72 -31.91 -14.79
N ILE A 255 -2.73 -32.72 -14.43
CA ILE A 255 -4.07 -32.22 -14.10
C ILE A 255 -4.01 -31.42 -12.80
N HIS A 256 -3.34 -31.97 -11.78
CA HIS A 256 -3.22 -31.30 -10.49
C HIS A 256 -2.51 -29.95 -10.59
N GLU A 257 -1.37 -29.87 -11.27
CA GLU A 257 -0.63 -28.62 -11.46
C GLU A 257 -1.46 -27.57 -12.20
N ALA A 258 -2.19 -27.98 -13.24
CA ALA A 258 -3.06 -27.08 -13.99
C ALA A 258 -4.27 -26.60 -13.16
N GLU A 259 -4.79 -27.42 -12.24
CA GLU A 259 -5.83 -27.01 -11.29
C GLU A 259 -5.31 -25.99 -10.28
N VAL A 260 -4.12 -26.21 -9.72
CA VAL A 260 -3.47 -25.27 -8.79
C VAL A 260 -3.31 -23.91 -9.46
N ASN A 261 -2.78 -23.88 -10.68
CA ASN A 261 -2.63 -22.65 -11.45
C ASN A 261 -3.97 -21.99 -11.79
N TYR A 262 -4.97 -22.77 -12.23
CA TYR A 262 -6.30 -22.25 -12.54
C TYR A 262 -6.95 -21.62 -11.30
N ASN A 263 -6.86 -22.27 -10.13
CA ASN A 263 -7.46 -21.78 -8.90
C ASN A 263 -6.76 -20.51 -8.39
N LEU A 264 -5.43 -20.46 -8.45
CA LEU A 264 -4.67 -19.25 -8.10
C LEU A 264 -5.13 -18.04 -8.92
N ILE A 265 -5.19 -18.18 -10.25
CA ILE A 265 -5.61 -17.08 -11.15
C ILE A 265 -7.08 -16.71 -10.92
N ARG A 266 -7.94 -17.70 -10.65
CA ARG A 266 -9.37 -17.49 -10.38
C ARG A 266 -9.60 -16.76 -9.07
N GLU A 267 -8.85 -17.10 -8.02
CA GLU A 267 -8.97 -16.52 -6.68
C GLU A 267 -8.40 -15.10 -6.63
N ASP A 268 -7.35 -14.82 -7.40
CA ASP A 268 -6.83 -13.46 -7.59
C ASP A 268 -7.87 -12.52 -8.18
N GLY A 269 -8.60 -12.96 -9.20
CA GLY A 269 -9.73 -12.23 -9.76
C GLY A 269 -9.38 -10.98 -10.59
N SER A 270 -8.10 -10.59 -10.67
CA SER A 270 -7.67 -9.40 -11.43
C SER A 270 -7.68 -9.60 -12.94
N SER A 271 -7.91 -10.84 -13.40
CA SER A 271 -7.75 -11.23 -14.81
C SER A 271 -6.38 -10.85 -15.38
N GLY A 272 -5.35 -10.94 -14.54
CA GLY A 272 -3.95 -10.70 -14.92
C GLY A 272 -3.45 -9.29 -14.67
N ALA A 273 -4.29 -8.36 -14.23
CA ALA A 273 -3.86 -6.97 -13.98
C ALA A 273 -2.82 -6.86 -12.84
N HIS A 274 -2.82 -7.80 -11.88
CA HIS A 274 -1.84 -7.81 -10.80
C HIS A 274 -0.44 -8.30 -11.22
N ASN A 275 -0.34 -9.18 -12.23
CA ASN A 275 0.96 -9.59 -12.78
C ASN A 275 0.79 -10.27 -14.15
N ILE A 276 0.62 -9.48 -15.20
CA ILE A 276 0.24 -10.01 -16.51
C ILE A 276 1.28 -10.97 -17.10
N LYS A 277 2.57 -10.71 -16.88
CA LYS A 277 3.66 -11.56 -17.37
C LYS A 277 3.59 -12.94 -16.72
N TYR A 278 3.50 -12.98 -15.39
CA TYR A 278 3.47 -14.23 -14.64
C TYR A 278 2.22 -15.06 -14.97
N ILE A 279 1.04 -14.41 -15.02
CA ILE A 279 -0.23 -15.06 -15.32
C ILE A 279 -0.23 -15.67 -16.73
N LYS A 280 0.34 -14.97 -17.72
CA LYS A 280 0.52 -15.51 -19.06
C LYS A 280 1.35 -16.79 -19.05
N TYR A 281 2.46 -16.82 -18.33
CA TYR A 281 3.31 -18.01 -18.25
C TYR A 281 2.61 -19.18 -17.55
N LEU A 282 1.89 -18.95 -16.46
CA LEU A 282 1.11 -20.01 -15.79
C LEU A 282 0.03 -20.60 -16.71
N LEU A 283 -0.67 -19.75 -17.46
CA LEU A 283 -1.67 -20.17 -18.43
C LEU A 283 -1.03 -20.97 -19.57
N ASP A 284 0.09 -20.49 -20.12
CA ASP A 284 0.80 -21.14 -21.22
C ASP A 284 1.35 -22.50 -20.81
N TYR A 285 1.96 -22.61 -19.63
CA TYR A 285 2.41 -23.88 -19.04
C TYR A 285 1.25 -24.88 -18.92
N SER A 286 0.18 -24.48 -18.23
CA SER A 286 -0.95 -25.36 -17.91
C SER A 286 -1.69 -25.82 -19.19
N ILE A 287 -1.92 -24.91 -20.13
CA ILE A 287 -2.60 -25.22 -21.40
C ILE A 287 -1.74 -26.13 -22.28
N THR A 288 -0.43 -25.90 -22.33
CA THR A 288 0.48 -26.70 -23.17
C THR A 288 0.55 -28.13 -22.67
N ASN A 289 0.73 -28.33 -21.36
CA ASN A 289 0.83 -29.67 -20.78
C ASN A 289 -0.49 -30.43 -20.89
N LEU A 290 -1.64 -29.79 -20.61
CA LEU A 290 -2.93 -30.46 -20.77
C LEU A 290 -3.24 -30.84 -22.22
N LYS A 291 -2.84 -30.03 -23.20
CA LYS A 291 -3.01 -30.39 -24.63
C LYS A 291 -2.24 -31.65 -25.00
N GLN A 292 -1.10 -31.91 -24.38
CA GLN A 292 -0.34 -33.16 -24.60
C GLN A 292 -1.06 -34.36 -24.00
N THR A 293 -1.78 -34.20 -22.88
CA THR A 293 -2.56 -35.26 -22.23
C THR A 293 -3.91 -35.54 -22.93
N VAL A 294 -4.46 -34.56 -23.67
CA VAL A 294 -5.78 -34.66 -24.32
C VAL A 294 -5.68 -34.99 -25.82
N LYS A 295 -4.48 -35.13 -26.39
CA LYS A 295 -4.30 -35.84 -27.66
C LYS A 295 -4.56 -37.31 -27.41
#